data_AF-A0A527U397-F1
#
_entry.id   AF-A0A527U397-F1
#
_cell.length_a   1.000
_cell.length_b   1.000
_cell.length_c   1.000
_cell.angle_alpha   90.00
_cell.angle_beta   90.00
_cell.angle_gamma   90.00
#
_symmetry.space_group_name_H-M   'P 1'
#
loop_
_entity.id
_entity.type
_entity.pdbx_description
1 polymer ?
#
loop_
_entity_poly.entity_id
_entity_poly.type
_entity_poly.pdbx_seq_one_letter_code
_entity_poly.pdbx_strand_id
1 'polypeptide(L)'
;MNLRSLRARRVGALMFSLCAFGLMMSASMPAEGKFFVEPVVEKKVKELPPGPLFWRLENFPTLAQAQSAAGPTSLAAEVAGKVWLFTLGPKDGSTPGGTKVVEIGPLSPISASQYLLRVNRAGGAPGAKTPIHTHPGPEAFYVLAGKLGQRTPHGVTYAEAGTAMTGHGADTPMEVFSAGTADLDELAIFVADADRPFSSPASLD
;
A
#
# COMPACT_ATOMS: atom_id res chain seq x y z
N MET A 1 -15.70 -54.48 82.55
CA MET A 1 -15.92 -53.05 82.89
C MET A 1 -14.90 -52.25 82.10
N ASN A 2 -15.20 -51.35 81.17
CA ASN A 2 -16.42 -50.66 80.77
C ASN A 2 -16.48 -50.53 79.24
N LEU A 3 -17.69 -50.72 78.69
CA LEU A 3 -18.09 -50.39 77.32
C LEU A 3 -18.37 -48.88 77.18
N ARG A 4 -18.47 -48.45 75.90
CA ARG A 4 -19.11 -47.24 75.32
C ARG A 4 -18.08 -46.23 74.81
N SER A 5 -18.18 -45.66 73.60
CA SER A 5 -19.32 -45.52 72.68
C SER A 5 -18.86 -45.35 71.24
N LEU A 6 -19.63 -45.90 70.29
CA LEU A 6 -19.68 -45.50 68.88
C LEU A 6 -20.01 -44.01 68.72
N ARG A 7 -19.45 -43.36 67.70
CA ARG A 7 -20.16 -42.31 66.96
C ARG A 7 -19.79 -42.34 65.49
N ALA A 8 -20.81 -42.59 64.66
CA ALA A 8 -20.74 -42.62 63.22
C ALA A 8 -21.03 -41.25 62.59
N ARG A 9 -20.64 -41.15 61.32
CA ARG A 9 -21.04 -40.20 60.26
C ARG A 9 -20.37 -38.83 60.27
N ARG A 10 -19.60 -38.58 59.20
CA ARG A 10 -19.88 -37.52 58.23
C ARG A 10 -19.36 -37.92 56.85
N VAL A 11 -20.27 -37.87 55.88
CA VAL A 11 -20.07 -37.97 54.44
C VAL A 11 -19.27 -36.74 53.98
N GLY A 12 -18.29 -36.95 53.11
CA GLY A 12 -17.57 -35.88 52.42
C GLY A 12 -17.10 -36.39 51.07
N ALA A 13 -17.94 -36.23 50.05
CA ALA A 13 -17.51 -36.32 48.66
C ALA A 13 -16.76 -35.02 48.31
N LEU A 14 -15.58 -35.13 47.69
CA LEU A 14 -15.00 -34.02 46.92
C LEU A 14 -14.25 -34.59 45.72
N MET A 15 -14.86 -34.42 44.55
CA MET A 15 -14.19 -34.33 43.25
C MET A 15 -13.31 -33.06 43.18
N PHE A 16 -12.65 -32.85 42.03
CA PHE A 16 -11.76 -31.75 41.61
C PHE A 16 -10.27 -32.13 41.72
N SER A 17 -9.43 -31.99 40.71
CA SER A 17 -9.57 -31.40 39.38
C SER A 17 -8.41 -31.90 38.52
N LEU A 18 -8.69 -32.30 37.27
CA LEU A 18 -7.67 -32.59 36.26
C LEU A 18 -7.17 -31.24 35.74
N CYS A 19 -6.06 -30.73 36.25
CA CYS A 19 -5.42 -29.54 35.68
C CYS A 19 -4.77 -29.91 34.34
N ALA A 20 -5.52 -29.76 33.25
CA ALA A 20 -4.96 -29.67 31.92
C ALA A 20 -4.15 -28.36 31.84
N PHE A 21 -2.82 -28.48 31.85
CA PHE A 21 -1.91 -27.38 31.51
C PHE A 21 -2.08 -27.09 30.01
N GLY A 22 -2.93 -26.11 29.69
CA GLY A 22 -3.04 -25.58 28.34
C GLY A 22 -1.73 -24.89 27.95
N LEU A 23 -1.09 -25.35 26.87
CA LEU A 23 -0.04 -24.60 26.20
C LEU A 23 -0.65 -23.29 25.66
N MET A 24 -0.46 -22.19 26.38
CA MET A 24 -0.60 -20.85 25.82
C MET A 24 0.61 -20.60 24.91
N MET A 25 0.49 -20.91 23.61
CA MET A 25 1.38 -20.32 22.62
C MET A 25 1.09 -18.82 22.59
N SER A 26 1.90 -18.02 23.29
CA SER A 26 1.91 -16.58 23.10
C SER A 26 2.29 -16.30 21.66
N ALA A 27 1.32 -15.90 20.82
CA ALA A 27 1.62 -15.34 19.52
C ALA A 27 2.49 -14.11 19.74
N SER A 28 3.75 -14.17 19.32
CA SER A 28 4.61 -13.00 19.26
C SER A 28 3.97 -12.03 18.27
N MET A 29 3.48 -10.89 18.75
CA MET A 29 3.10 -9.80 17.85
C MET A 29 4.36 -9.40 17.07
N PRO A 30 4.35 -9.38 15.72
CA PRO A 30 5.46 -8.85 14.97
C PRO A 30 5.70 -7.41 15.42
N ALA A 31 6.95 -7.04 15.66
CA ALA A 31 7.32 -5.64 15.88
C ALA A 31 6.77 -4.80 14.72
N GLU A 32 6.14 -3.65 15.00
CA GLU A 32 5.67 -2.73 13.97
C GLU A 32 6.87 -2.34 13.08
N GLY A 33 6.97 -2.97 11.91
CA GLY A 33 8.01 -2.67 10.95
C GLY A 33 7.86 -1.24 10.46
N LYS A 34 8.97 -0.52 10.26
CA LYS A 34 8.91 0.81 9.66
C LYS A 34 8.41 0.69 8.22
N PHE A 35 7.38 1.49 7.88
CA PHE A 35 6.96 1.64 6.49
C PHE A 35 8.05 2.36 5.71
N PHE A 36 8.59 1.73 4.66
CA PHE A 36 9.63 2.32 3.83
C PHE A 36 8.99 3.01 2.62
N VAL A 37 9.66 4.08 2.16
CA VAL A 37 9.34 4.78 0.91
C VAL A 37 10.66 5.12 0.22
N GLU A 38 10.83 4.64 -0.99
CA GLU A 38 12.03 4.82 -1.80
C GLU A 38 11.66 5.52 -3.12
N PRO A 39 12.20 6.72 -3.39
CA PRO A 39 12.03 7.37 -4.69
C PRO A 39 12.66 6.53 -5.81
N VAL A 40 11.91 6.28 -6.89
CA VAL A 40 12.38 5.45 -8.01
C VAL A 40 12.75 6.31 -9.21
N VAL A 41 11.79 7.09 -9.72
CA VAL A 41 11.98 7.93 -10.90
C VAL A 41 10.98 9.09 -10.87
N GLU A 42 11.41 10.24 -11.36
CA GLU A 42 10.53 11.40 -11.49
C GLU A 42 10.88 12.23 -12.72
N LYS A 43 9.90 13.01 -13.19
CA LYS A 43 10.03 13.95 -14.29
C LYS A 43 9.06 15.10 -14.10
N LYS A 44 9.52 16.32 -14.33
CA LYS A 44 8.62 17.46 -14.44
C LYS A 44 8.16 17.67 -15.89
N VAL A 45 6.88 17.99 -16.08
CA VAL A 45 6.26 18.27 -17.38
C VAL A 45 5.41 19.53 -17.30
N LYS A 46 5.30 20.29 -18.39
CA LYS A 46 4.48 21.51 -18.44
C LYS A 46 3.01 21.25 -18.77
N GLU A 47 2.76 20.16 -19.48
CA GLU A 47 1.45 19.82 -20.00
C GLU A 47 1.15 18.35 -19.74
N LEU A 48 -0.11 18.06 -19.44
CA LEU A 48 -0.65 16.70 -19.38
C LEU A 48 -1.48 16.44 -20.63
N PRO A 49 -1.65 15.17 -21.06
CA PRO A 49 -2.57 14.81 -22.12
C PRO A 49 -3.99 15.30 -21.80
N PRO A 50 -4.79 15.68 -22.81
CA PRO A 50 -6.16 16.14 -22.57
C PRO A 50 -7.08 14.98 -22.15
N GLY A 51 -8.10 15.29 -21.36
CA GLY A 51 -9.15 14.36 -20.96
C GLY A 51 -8.82 13.52 -19.72
N PRO A 52 -9.65 12.50 -19.41
CA PRO A 52 -9.42 11.61 -18.27
C PRO A 52 -8.10 10.86 -18.39
N LEU A 53 -7.29 10.89 -17.33
CA LEU A 53 -5.95 10.32 -17.32
C LEU A 53 -5.90 8.98 -16.60
N PHE A 54 -5.08 8.08 -17.14
CA PHE A 54 -4.79 6.76 -16.62
C PHE A 54 -3.28 6.57 -16.58
N TRP A 55 -2.79 5.92 -15.54
CA TRP A 55 -1.45 5.35 -15.52
C TRP A 55 -1.49 3.99 -16.20
N ARG A 56 -0.75 3.84 -17.29
CA ARG A 56 -0.46 2.54 -17.90
C ARG A 56 0.91 2.06 -17.44
N LEU A 57 0.96 0.84 -16.93
CA LEU A 57 2.20 0.18 -16.52
C LEU A 57 2.50 -0.94 -17.51
N GLU A 58 3.69 -0.90 -18.09
CA GLU A 58 4.16 -1.89 -19.04
C GLU A 58 5.53 -2.41 -18.60
N ASN A 59 5.80 -3.70 -18.81
CA ASN A 59 7.14 -4.26 -18.68
C ASN A 59 7.86 -4.27 -20.02
N PHE A 60 9.17 -4.03 -19.97
CA PHE A 60 10.08 -4.10 -21.11
C PHE A 60 11.20 -5.10 -20.85
N PRO A 61 11.86 -5.64 -21.89
CA PRO A 61 12.99 -6.55 -21.70
C PRO A 61 14.25 -5.85 -21.14
N THR A 62 14.47 -4.58 -21.49
CA THR A 62 15.64 -3.79 -21.05
C THR A 62 15.26 -2.33 -20.78
N LEU A 63 15.97 -1.67 -19.86
CA LEU A 63 15.76 -0.25 -19.57
C LEU A 63 15.98 0.64 -20.79
N ALA A 64 16.96 0.32 -21.64
CA ALA A 64 17.23 1.07 -22.87
C ALA A 64 16.03 1.04 -23.84
N GLN A 65 15.33 -0.10 -23.94
CA GLN A 65 14.12 -0.21 -24.77
C GLN A 65 12.95 0.59 -24.16
N ALA A 66 12.75 0.52 -22.84
CA ALA A 66 11.74 1.32 -22.16
C ALA A 66 11.99 2.83 -22.34
N GLN A 67 13.24 3.28 -22.19
CA GLN A 67 13.64 4.67 -22.40
C GLN A 67 13.44 5.12 -23.85
N SER A 68 13.76 4.26 -24.81
CA SER A 68 13.56 4.54 -26.24
C SER A 68 12.08 4.66 -26.61
N ALA A 69 11.22 3.91 -25.92
CA ALA A 69 9.77 3.94 -26.12
C ALA A 69 9.05 5.05 -25.30
N ALA A 70 9.76 5.72 -24.39
CA ALA A 70 9.16 6.68 -23.47
C ALA A 70 8.64 7.93 -24.19
N GLY A 71 7.36 8.25 -23.96
CA GLY A 71 6.74 9.48 -24.45
C GLY A 71 6.93 10.69 -23.53
N PRO A 72 6.31 11.84 -23.88
CA PRO A 72 6.41 13.09 -23.10
C PRO A 72 6.01 12.94 -21.63
N THR A 73 4.99 12.12 -21.34
CA THR A 73 4.47 11.86 -20.00
C THR A 73 4.75 10.43 -19.53
N SER A 74 5.92 9.90 -19.90
CA SER A 74 6.38 8.58 -19.46
C SER A 74 7.60 8.63 -18.56
N LEU A 75 7.72 7.65 -17.67
CA LEU A 75 8.85 7.39 -16.79
C LEU A 75 9.32 5.95 -17.03
N ALA A 76 10.61 5.74 -17.28
CA ALA A 76 11.20 4.42 -17.42
C ALA A 76 12.13 4.16 -16.24
N ALA A 77 12.02 2.99 -15.59
CA ALA A 77 12.85 2.63 -14.44
C ALA A 77 12.99 1.13 -14.25
N GLU A 78 14.07 0.72 -13.59
CA GLU A 78 14.23 -0.62 -13.03
C GLU A 78 13.84 -0.59 -11.56
N VAL A 79 12.86 -1.40 -11.17
CA VAL A 79 12.42 -1.52 -9.78
C VAL A 79 11.78 -2.87 -9.55
N ALA A 80 12.02 -3.45 -8.37
CA ALA A 80 11.51 -4.77 -7.97
C ALA A 80 11.83 -5.88 -8.99
N GLY A 81 13.06 -5.87 -9.54
CA GLY A 81 13.55 -6.90 -10.46
C GLY A 81 12.94 -6.87 -11.86
N LYS A 82 12.25 -5.79 -12.22
CA LYS A 82 11.61 -5.60 -13.53
C LYS A 82 11.98 -4.24 -14.12
N VAL A 83 11.95 -4.16 -15.45
CA VAL A 83 11.99 -2.91 -16.19
C VAL A 83 10.56 -2.46 -16.44
N TRP A 84 10.26 -1.23 -16.04
CA TRP A 84 8.94 -0.63 -16.17
C TRP A 84 8.97 0.58 -17.10
N LEU A 85 7.87 0.75 -17.83
CA LEU A 85 7.46 2.02 -18.39
C LEU A 85 6.12 2.41 -17.76
N PHE A 86 6.09 3.56 -17.10
CA PHE A 86 4.91 4.19 -16.55
C PHE A 86 4.50 5.32 -17.49
N THR A 87 3.34 5.21 -18.14
CA THR A 87 2.85 6.23 -19.06
C THR A 87 1.54 6.80 -18.56
N LEU A 88 1.51 8.12 -18.36
CA LEU A 88 0.27 8.85 -18.08
C LEU A 88 -0.37 9.26 -19.41
N GLY A 89 -1.61 8.84 -19.65
CA GLY A 89 -2.31 9.12 -20.90
C GLY A 89 -3.79 8.73 -20.89
N PRO A 90 -4.44 8.72 -22.08
CA PRO A 90 -5.83 8.28 -22.19
C PRO A 90 -5.96 6.79 -21.91
N LYS A 91 -7.20 6.38 -21.66
CA LYS A 91 -7.60 4.97 -21.50
C LYS A 91 -7.21 4.14 -22.73
N ASP A 92 -6.90 2.87 -22.50
CA ASP A 92 -6.66 1.85 -23.53
C ASP A 92 -5.48 2.14 -24.47
N GLY A 93 -4.57 3.03 -24.08
CA GLY A 93 -3.31 3.24 -24.80
C GLY A 93 -2.38 2.02 -24.74
N SER A 94 -1.38 1.99 -25.62
CA SER A 94 -0.36 0.95 -25.68
C SER A 94 0.97 1.52 -26.15
N THR A 95 2.09 0.94 -25.70
CA THR A 95 3.42 1.30 -26.17
C THR A 95 4.04 0.15 -26.97
N PRO A 96 4.53 0.37 -28.21
CA PRO A 96 5.21 -0.68 -28.97
C PRO A 96 6.37 -1.31 -28.20
N GLY A 97 6.40 -2.65 -28.16
CA GLY A 97 7.41 -3.42 -27.43
C GLY A 97 7.15 -3.57 -25.92
N GLY A 98 6.14 -2.88 -25.37
CA GLY A 98 5.72 -3.03 -23.98
C GLY A 98 4.75 -4.19 -23.79
N THR A 99 4.89 -4.90 -22.66
CA THR A 99 3.89 -5.88 -22.18
C THR A 99 3.01 -5.22 -21.12
N LYS A 100 1.73 -4.98 -21.42
CA LYS A 100 0.79 -4.35 -20.48
C LYS A 100 0.62 -5.18 -19.21
N VAL A 101 0.78 -4.52 -18.06
CA VAL A 101 0.54 -5.10 -16.73
C VAL A 101 -0.81 -4.64 -16.20
N VAL A 102 -1.02 -3.32 -16.12
CA VAL A 102 -2.25 -2.73 -15.61
C VAL A 102 -2.47 -1.33 -16.18
N GLU A 103 -3.71 -0.89 -16.15
CA GLU A 103 -4.10 0.49 -16.39
C GLU A 103 -4.93 0.99 -15.20
N ILE A 104 -4.54 2.11 -14.61
CA ILE A 104 -5.04 2.60 -13.33
C ILE A 104 -5.65 3.98 -13.52
N GLY A 105 -6.95 4.11 -13.28
CA GLY A 105 -7.68 5.35 -13.45
C GLY A 105 -9.18 5.16 -13.65
N PRO A 106 -9.93 6.23 -13.96
CA PRO A 106 -9.41 7.58 -14.18
C PRO A 106 -8.88 8.22 -12.89
N LEU A 107 -7.80 9.00 -12.99
CA LEU A 107 -7.30 9.80 -11.88
C LEU A 107 -8.21 11.00 -11.61
N SER A 108 -8.21 11.48 -10.37
CA SER A 108 -8.82 12.78 -10.06
C SER A 108 -8.12 13.88 -10.86
N PRO A 109 -8.87 14.83 -11.46
CA PRO A 109 -8.28 15.93 -12.22
C PRO A 109 -7.34 16.78 -11.37
N ILE A 110 -6.30 17.34 -12.00
CA ILE A 110 -5.34 18.26 -11.40
C ILE A 110 -5.05 19.41 -12.39
N SER A 111 -4.83 20.60 -11.86
CA SER A 111 -4.36 21.77 -12.61
C SER A 111 -3.19 22.41 -11.88
N ALA A 112 -2.08 22.62 -12.59
CA ALA A 112 -0.85 23.25 -12.08
C ALA A 112 -0.11 23.94 -13.24
N SER A 113 0.77 24.90 -12.91
CA SER A 113 1.69 25.54 -13.88
C SER A 113 2.75 24.57 -14.39
N GLN A 114 3.13 23.62 -13.56
CA GLN A 114 4.06 22.55 -13.88
C GLN A 114 3.70 21.32 -13.05
N TYR A 115 3.80 20.14 -13.65
CA TYR A 115 3.44 18.88 -13.03
C TYR A 115 4.69 18.06 -12.73
N LEU A 116 4.67 17.33 -11.63
CA LEU A 116 5.64 16.31 -11.25
C LEU A 116 4.99 14.95 -11.47
N LEU A 117 5.57 14.17 -12.38
CA LEU A 117 5.31 12.75 -12.50
C LEU A 117 6.33 12.03 -11.62
N ARG A 118 5.89 11.11 -10.76
CA ARG A 118 6.80 10.42 -9.85
C ARG A 118 6.35 8.99 -9.56
N VAL A 119 7.31 8.10 -9.38
CA VAL A 119 7.11 6.75 -8.86
C VAL A 119 7.97 6.59 -7.61
N ASN A 120 7.36 6.06 -6.55
CA ASN A 120 8.06 5.52 -5.39
C ASN A 120 7.79 4.02 -5.30
N ARG A 121 8.75 3.28 -4.74
CA ARG A 121 8.50 1.95 -4.19
C ARG A 121 8.25 2.09 -2.70
N ALA A 122 7.24 1.42 -2.19
CA ALA A 122 6.88 1.53 -0.78
C ALA A 122 6.42 0.20 -0.22
N GLY A 123 6.38 0.09 1.11
CA GLY A 123 5.91 -1.12 1.75
C GLY A 123 6.44 -1.31 3.17
N GLY A 124 6.33 -2.54 3.66
CA GLY A 124 6.77 -2.91 4.99
C GLY A 124 6.04 -4.11 5.56
N ALA A 125 6.50 -4.56 6.73
CA ALA A 125 5.90 -5.67 7.47
C ALA A 125 4.41 -5.40 7.80
N PRO A 126 3.60 -6.44 8.06
CA PRO A 126 2.23 -6.29 8.52
C PRO A 126 2.07 -5.24 9.62
N GLY A 127 1.15 -4.29 9.43
CA GLY A 127 0.89 -3.19 10.38
C GLY A 127 1.78 -1.96 10.22
N ALA A 128 2.84 -2.02 9.41
CA ALA A 128 3.64 -0.84 9.04
C ALA A 128 2.74 0.23 8.41
N LYS A 129 2.93 1.51 8.79
CA LYS A 129 2.14 2.64 8.27
C LYS A 129 2.99 3.91 8.06
N THR A 130 2.55 4.75 7.12
CA THR A 130 3.08 6.12 6.97
C THR A 130 2.56 7.03 8.09
N PRO A 131 3.18 8.20 8.33
CA PRO A 131 2.47 9.31 8.97
C PRO A 131 1.23 9.73 8.15
N ILE A 132 0.29 10.42 8.77
CA ILE A 132 -0.82 11.05 8.04
C ILE A 132 -0.29 12.26 7.26
N HIS A 133 -0.57 12.30 5.96
CA HIS A 133 -0.05 13.33 5.05
C HIS A 133 -1.00 13.60 3.88
N THR A 134 -0.67 14.63 3.10
CA THR A 134 -1.31 14.95 1.82
C THR A 134 -0.27 15.05 0.70
N HIS A 135 -0.75 14.96 -0.55
CA HIS A 135 0.01 15.26 -1.76
C HIS A 135 -0.70 16.36 -2.56
N PRO A 136 0.03 17.23 -3.28
CA PRO A 136 -0.57 18.27 -4.11
C PRO A 136 -1.02 17.71 -5.47
N GLY A 137 -1.68 16.55 -5.48
CA GLY A 137 -2.16 15.87 -6.67
C GLY A 137 -2.60 14.43 -6.41
N PRO A 138 -3.22 13.77 -7.41
CA PRO A 138 -3.65 12.38 -7.28
C PRO A 138 -2.49 11.38 -7.19
N GLU A 139 -2.76 10.30 -6.47
CA GLU A 139 -1.90 9.13 -6.33
C GLU A 139 -2.62 7.88 -6.84
N ALA A 140 -1.86 6.92 -7.35
CA ALA A 140 -2.33 5.60 -7.74
C ALA A 140 -1.33 4.54 -7.27
N PHE A 141 -1.82 3.32 -7.03
CA PHE A 141 -1.02 2.23 -6.48
C PHE A 141 -1.12 0.98 -7.35
N TYR A 142 0.01 0.28 -7.50
CA TYR A 142 0.05 -1.10 -7.97
C TYR A 142 0.75 -1.98 -6.94
N VAL A 143 0.06 -2.99 -6.43
CA VAL A 143 0.57 -3.84 -5.35
C VAL A 143 1.34 -5.01 -5.96
N LEU A 144 2.64 -5.08 -5.67
CA LEU A 144 3.53 -6.14 -6.12
C LEU A 144 3.40 -7.38 -5.22
N ALA A 145 3.31 -7.18 -3.91
CA ALA A 145 3.16 -8.22 -2.90
C ALA A 145 2.38 -7.72 -1.68
N GLY A 146 1.80 -8.64 -0.92
CA GLY A 146 1.05 -8.32 0.29
C GLY A 146 -0.30 -7.66 0.02
N LYS A 147 -0.74 -6.81 0.95
CA LYS A 147 -2.01 -6.09 0.88
C LYS A 147 -1.84 -4.67 1.37
N LEU A 148 -2.21 -3.74 0.51
CA LEU A 148 -2.25 -2.31 0.76
C LEU A 148 -3.57 -1.93 1.43
N GLY A 149 -3.51 -1.03 2.40
CA GLY A 149 -4.64 -0.25 2.87
C GLY A 149 -4.34 1.24 2.78
N GLN A 150 -5.34 2.04 2.40
CA GLN A 150 -5.30 3.50 2.49
C GLN A 150 -6.51 3.98 3.28
N ARG A 151 -6.23 4.70 4.37
CA ARG A 151 -7.24 5.34 5.21
C ARG A 151 -7.32 6.82 4.87
N THR A 152 -8.52 7.32 4.59
CA THR A 152 -8.84 8.73 4.34
C THR A 152 -10.08 9.14 5.13
N PRO A 153 -10.46 10.44 5.15
CA PRO A 153 -11.75 10.86 5.71
C PRO A 153 -12.97 10.20 5.04
N HIS A 154 -12.80 9.60 3.86
CA HIS A 154 -13.86 8.92 3.11
C HIS A 154 -13.98 7.42 3.44
N GLY A 155 -13.14 6.90 4.33
CA GLY A 155 -13.12 5.49 4.71
C GLY A 155 -11.78 4.82 4.40
N VAL A 156 -11.79 3.49 4.34
CA VAL A 156 -10.60 2.69 4.08
C VAL A 156 -10.79 1.88 2.81
N THR A 157 -9.83 1.97 1.90
CA THR A 157 -9.75 1.18 0.68
C THR A 157 -8.56 0.24 0.74
N TYR A 158 -8.62 -0.85 -0.03
CA TYR A 158 -7.58 -1.89 -0.05
C TYR A 158 -7.27 -2.32 -1.48
N ALA A 159 -6.04 -2.77 -1.68
CA ALA A 159 -5.60 -3.48 -2.88
C ALA A 159 -4.70 -4.65 -2.48
N GLU A 160 -4.81 -5.77 -3.18
CA GLU A 160 -4.00 -6.97 -2.94
C GLU A 160 -3.00 -7.17 -4.08
N ALA A 161 -1.99 -8.02 -3.87
CA ALA A 161 -0.98 -8.34 -4.86
C ALA A 161 -1.56 -8.59 -6.27
N GLY A 162 -0.98 -7.96 -7.28
CA GLY A 162 -1.42 -8.02 -8.67
C GLY A 162 -2.58 -7.09 -9.03
N THR A 163 -3.15 -6.37 -8.06
CA THR A 163 -4.23 -5.39 -8.28
C THR A 163 -3.75 -3.96 -8.09
N ALA A 164 -4.60 -3.01 -8.46
CA ALA A 164 -4.32 -1.58 -8.38
C ALA A 164 -5.50 -0.82 -7.77
N MET A 165 -5.23 0.36 -7.23
CA MET A 165 -6.26 1.29 -6.81
C MET A 165 -5.85 2.73 -7.08
N THR A 166 -6.84 3.60 -7.28
CA THR A 166 -6.65 5.05 -7.30
C THR A 166 -6.84 5.59 -5.90
N GLY A 167 -5.94 6.49 -5.48
CA GLY A 167 -6.18 7.37 -4.35
C GLY A 167 -7.18 8.48 -4.69
N HIS A 168 -7.32 9.41 -3.76
CA HIS A 168 -8.18 10.59 -3.92
C HIS A 168 -7.43 11.74 -4.63
N GLY A 169 -8.13 12.86 -4.83
CA GLY A 169 -7.55 14.06 -5.41
C GLY A 169 -6.57 14.77 -4.47
N ALA A 170 -5.98 15.85 -4.99
CA ALA A 170 -5.06 16.71 -4.27
C ALA A 170 -5.57 17.07 -2.86
N ASP A 171 -4.63 17.17 -1.91
CA ASP A 171 -4.87 17.66 -0.56
C ASP A 171 -5.82 16.82 0.30
N THR A 172 -6.18 15.61 -0.15
CA THR A 172 -6.92 14.64 0.67
C THR A 172 -5.98 14.02 1.71
N PRO A 173 -6.23 14.16 3.03
CA PRO A 173 -5.41 13.52 4.04
C PRO A 173 -5.48 11.99 3.95
N MET A 174 -4.35 11.32 4.12
CA MET A 174 -4.28 9.87 4.05
C MET A 174 -3.23 9.27 4.98
N GLU A 175 -3.46 8.01 5.35
CA GLU A 175 -2.48 7.11 5.96
C GLU A 175 -2.43 5.82 5.13
N VAL A 176 -1.24 5.46 4.64
CA VAL A 176 -1.01 4.24 3.87
C VAL A 176 -0.39 3.19 4.79
N PHE A 177 -0.87 1.95 4.71
CA PHE A 177 -0.43 0.89 5.62
C PHE A 177 -0.44 -0.51 4.98
N SER A 178 0.40 -1.38 5.54
CA SER A 178 0.44 -2.82 5.24
C SER A 178 -0.70 -3.52 5.98
N ALA A 179 -1.75 -3.89 5.25
CA ALA A 179 -3.00 -4.44 5.78
C ALA A 179 -3.07 -5.98 5.78
N GLY A 180 -2.05 -6.65 5.24
CA GLY A 180 -2.01 -8.09 5.05
C GLY A 180 -1.27 -8.86 6.15
N THR A 181 -1.10 -10.16 5.93
CA THR A 181 -0.28 -11.04 6.79
C THR A 181 1.14 -11.26 6.24
N ALA A 182 1.42 -10.77 5.04
CA ALA A 182 2.73 -10.79 4.41
C ALA A 182 3.20 -9.34 4.20
N ASP A 183 4.51 -9.16 4.04
CA ASP A 183 5.11 -7.85 3.76
C ASP A 183 4.48 -7.24 2.50
N LEU A 184 4.13 -5.96 2.61
CA LEU A 184 3.67 -5.15 1.50
C LEU A 184 4.88 -4.72 0.67
N ASP A 185 4.74 -4.82 -0.65
CA ASP A 185 5.61 -4.18 -1.64
C ASP A 185 4.71 -3.60 -2.73
N GLU A 186 4.85 -2.32 -3.02
CA GLU A 186 4.00 -1.61 -3.94
C GLU A 186 4.75 -0.52 -4.72
N LEU A 187 4.12 -0.10 -5.81
CA LEU A 187 4.50 1.09 -6.57
C LEU A 187 3.43 2.16 -6.33
N ALA A 188 3.83 3.27 -5.69
CA ALA A 188 3.02 4.47 -5.54
C ALA A 188 3.38 5.47 -6.66
N ILE A 189 2.38 5.96 -7.37
CA ILE A 189 2.53 6.60 -8.68
C ILE A 189 1.73 7.89 -8.70
N PHE A 190 2.41 9.01 -8.96
CA PHE A 190 1.90 10.34 -8.67
C PHE A 190 1.86 11.22 -9.91
N VAL A 191 0.82 12.05 -9.97
CA VAL A 191 0.83 13.31 -10.72
C VAL A 191 0.59 14.41 -9.70
N ALA A 192 1.56 15.30 -9.51
CA ALA A 192 1.51 16.33 -8.48
C ALA A 192 1.80 17.70 -9.07
N ASP A 193 1.36 18.76 -8.39
CA ASP A 193 1.83 20.12 -8.64
C ASP A 193 3.31 20.21 -8.27
N ALA A 194 4.15 20.56 -9.26
CA ALA A 194 5.61 20.60 -9.10
C ALA A 194 6.11 21.84 -8.34
N ASP A 195 5.24 22.82 -8.09
CA ASP A 195 5.55 24.08 -7.43
C ASP A 195 5.16 24.05 -5.93
N ARG A 196 4.64 22.92 -5.46
CA ARG A 196 4.22 22.68 -4.06
C ARG A 196 5.11 21.60 -3.40
N PRO A 197 5.22 21.59 -2.06
CA PRO A 197 5.87 20.47 -1.36
C PRO A 197 5.21 19.14 -1.73
N PHE A 198 6.02 18.15 -2.13
CA PHE A 198 5.50 16.86 -2.60
C PHE A 198 4.63 16.16 -1.57
N SER A 199 4.96 16.27 -0.28
CA SER A 199 4.19 15.70 0.82
C SER A 199 4.14 16.71 1.97
N SER A 200 2.97 16.87 2.58
CA SER A 200 2.75 17.74 3.74
C SER A 200 2.08 16.96 4.89
N PRO A 201 2.46 17.19 6.15
CA PRO A 201 1.77 16.59 7.30
C PRO A 201 0.28 16.98 7.34
N ALA A 202 -0.58 16.08 7.83
CA ALA A 202 -2.03 16.32 7.93
C ALA A 202 -2.68 15.59 9.12
N SER A 203 -3.98 15.80 9.31
CA SER A 203 -4.85 15.02 10.23
C SER A 203 -6.06 14.45 9.49
N LEU A 204 -6.70 13.43 10.07
CA LEU A 204 -7.96 12.84 9.60
C LEU A 204 -9.21 13.40 10.32
N ASP A 205 -9.01 14.33 11.25
CA ASP A 205 -10.04 14.92 12.12
C ASP A 205 -10.78 16.11 11.49
#